data_AF-A0A5B0EVP1-F1
#
_entry.id   AF-A0A5B0EVP1-F1
#
_cell.length_a   1.000
_cell.length_b   1.000
_cell.length_c   1.000
_cell.angle_alpha   90.00
_cell.angle_beta   90.00
_cell.angle_gamma   90.00
#
_symmetry.space_group_name_H-M   'P 1'
#
loop_
_entity.id
_entity.type
_entity.pdbx_description
1 polymer ?
#
loop_
_entity_poly.entity_id
_entity_poly.type
_entity_poly.pdbx_seq_one_letter_code
_entity_poly.pdbx_strand_id
1 'polypeptide(L)'
;MSKITAAPTPSRLSVLWHKWRFHLNILLLLIPLGFMPKYFSDAALFRGDSGLGEREIGEIQVGPWSLRLAELRNEAPRRDGPAGYMKGFNAALCDACIEPVKATYLRIGKPRSLRAAGVIFFGTPYRMGASVPVPEKTKADAELWITMEGWDGSMHQASIPLSQASPATIAWLNQQGGKP
;
A
#
# COMPACT_ATOMS: atom_id res chain seq x y z
N MET A 1 -46.87 -10.26 63.89
CA MET A 1 -47.00 -11.22 62.78
C MET A 1 -46.12 -10.74 61.63
N SER A 2 -44.98 -11.39 61.40
CA SER A 2 -44.07 -11.01 60.31
C SER A 2 -44.52 -11.68 59.02
N LYS A 3 -44.87 -10.87 58.00
CA LYS A 3 -45.13 -11.36 56.65
C LYS A 3 -43.81 -11.75 56.01
N ILE A 4 -43.60 -13.04 55.77
CA ILE A 4 -42.50 -13.53 54.94
C ILE A 4 -42.93 -13.31 53.49
N THR A 5 -42.40 -12.27 52.86
CA THR A 5 -42.56 -12.06 51.42
C THR A 5 -41.67 -13.06 50.70
N ALA A 6 -42.27 -14.06 50.04
CA ALA A 6 -41.53 -14.98 49.20
C ALA A 6 -40.89 -14.21 48.03
N ALA A 7 -39.59 -14.40 47.81
CA ALA A 7 -38.87 -13.75 46.72
C ALA A 7 -39.43 -14.23 45.35
N PRO A 8 -39.59 -13.34 44.37
CA PRO A 8 -40.10 -13.70 43.05
C PRO A 8 -39.13 -14.66 42.34
N THR A 9 -39.66 -15.74 41.80
CA THR A 9 -38.88 -16.73 41.04
C THR A 9 -38.35 -16.10 39.74
N PRO A 10 -37.04 -16.15 39.46
CA PRO A 10 -36.48 -15.55 38.25
C PRO A 10 -37.00 -16.25 36.99
N SER A 11 -37.30 -15.46 35.95
CA SER A 11 -37.78 -16.01 34.67
C SER A 11 -36.66 -16.76 33.95
N ARG A 12 -36.99 -17.81 33.19
CA ARG A 12 -36.01 -18.60 32.40
C ARG A 12 -35.22 -17.74 31.42
N LEU A 13 -35.85 -16.70 30.86
CA LEU A 13 -35.21 -15.71 30.00
C LEU A 13 -34.16 -14.88 30.74
N SER A 14 -34.42 -14.47 31.98
CA SER A 14 -33.46 -13.71 32.78
C SER A 14 -32.21 -14.55 33.09
N VAL A 15 -32.38 -15.83 33.42
CA VAL A 15 -31.27 -16.76 33.69
C VAL A 15 -30.46 -17.02 32.41
N LEU A 16 -31.15 -17.23 31.28
CA LEU A 16 -30.50 -17.39 29.99
C LEU A 16 -29.71 -16.14 29.59
N TRP A 17 -30.29 -14.95 29.74
CA TRP A 17 -29.62 -13.67 29.47
C TRP A 17 -28.36 -13.48 30.33
N HIS A 18 -28.45 -13.73 31.63
CA HIS A 18 -27.30 -13.56 32.53
C HIS A 18 -26.18 -14.57 32.25
N LYS A 19 -26.52 -15.75 31.73
CA LYS A 19 -25.55 -16.75 31.26
C LYS A 19 -24.90 -16.33 29.93
N TRP A 20 -25.69 -15.84 28.98
CA TRP A 20 -25.20 -15.48 27.64
C TRP A 20 -24.50 -14.13 27.55
N ARG A 21 -24.83 -13.15 28.41
CA ARG A 21 -24.17 -11.84 28.42
C ARG A 21 -22.66 -11.97 28.64
N PHE A 22 -22.22 -12.94 29.43
CA PHE A 22 -20.79 -13.17 29.69
C PHE A 22 -20.06 -13.60 28.40
N HIS A 23 -20.65 -14.52 27.64
CA HIS A 23 -20.10 -14.95 26.34
C HIS A 23 -20.11 -13.82 25.30
N LEU A 24 -21.14 -12.96 25.29
CA LEU A 24 -21.18 -11.77 24.44
C LEU A 24 -20.07 -10.76 24.79
N ASN A 25 -19.77 -10.56 26.08
CA ASN A 25 -18.66 -9.71 26.51
C ASN A 25 -17.30 -10.30 26.09
N ILE A 26 -17.12 -11.63 26.23
CA ILE A 26 -15.90 -12.30 25.72
C ILE A 26 -15.76 -12.10 24.22
N LEU A 27 -16.85 -12.31 23.45
CA LEU A 27 -16.83 -12.11 22.00
C LEU A 27 -16.39 -10.68 21.65
N LEU A 28 -16.90 -9.68 22.38
CA LEU A 28 -16.54 -8.28 22.17
C LEU A 28 -15.03 -8.01 22.37
N LEU A 29 -14.39 -8.71 23.31
CA LEU A 29 -12.94 -8.63 23.52
C LEU A 29 -12.15 -9.38 22.45
N LEU A 30 -12.68 -10.51 21.95
CA LEU A 30 -12.01 -11.32 20.92
C LEU A 30 -12.01 -10.66 19.54
N ILE A 31 -13.00 -9.83 19.22
CA ILE A 31 -13.09 -9.12 17.93
C ILE A 31 -11.80 -8.32 17.64
N PRO A 32 -11.36 -7.35 18.46
CA PRO A 32 -10.13 -6.59 18.18
C PRO A 32 -8.89 -7.47 18.17
N LEU A 33 -8.82 -8.50 19.04
CA LEU A 33 -7.73 -9.48 19.06
C LEU A 33 -7.59 -10.22 17.71
N GLY A 34 -8.70 -10.56 17.05
CA GLY A 34 -8.70 -11.15 15.72
C GLY A 34 -8.14 -10.24 14.63
N PHE A 35 -8.27 -8.92 14.77
CA PHE A 35 -7.75 -7.94 13.81
C PHE A 35 -6.31 -7.48 14.10
N MET A 36 -5.79 -7.72 15.31
CA MET A 36 -4.45 -7.27 15.72
C MET A 36 -3.33 -7.71 14.76
N PRO A 37 -3.26 -8.97 14.27
CA PRO A 37 -2.17 -9.39 13.39
C PRO A 37 -2.08 -8.52 12.12
N LYS A 38 -3.23 -8.27 11.49
CA LYS A 38 -3.30 -7.41 10.29
C LYS A 38 -2.93 -5.96 10.60
N TYR A 39 -3.43 -5.43 11.72
CA TYR A 39 -3.09 -4.07 12.14
C TYR A 39 -1.58 -3.91 12.33
N PHE A 40 -0.92 -4.84 13.01
CA PHE A 40 0.52 -4.77 13.24
C PHE A 40 1.33 -5.00 11.97
N SER A 41 0.91 -5.90 11.07
CA SER A 41 1.58 -6.07 9.78
C SER A 41 1.47 -4.81 8.92
N ASP A 42 0.29 -4.19 8.89
CA ASP A 42 0.07 -2.93 8.17
C ASP A 42 0.92 -1.80 8.81
N ALA A 43 0.96 -1.70 10.13
CA ALA A 43 1.77 -0.70 10.84
C ALA A 43 3.29 -0.90 10.63
N ALA A 44 3.77 -2.15 10.59
CA ALA A 44 5.16 -2.48 10.29
C ALA A 44 5.52 -2.11 8.85
N LEU A 45 4.66 -2.47 7.90
CA LEU A 45 4.83 -2.11 6.48
C LEU A 45 4.87 -0.60 6.28
N PHE A 46 3.99 0.17 6.93
CA PHE A 46 3.97 1.63 6.81
C PHE A 46 5.19 2.28 7.47
N ARG A 47 5.67 1.77 8.61
CA ARG A 47 6.90 2.26 9.27
C ARG A 47 8.19 1.85 8.56
N GLY A 48 8.14 0.81 7.74
CA GLY A 48 9.31 0.28 7.02
C GLY A 48 10.06 -0.79 7.78
N ASP A 49 9.51 -1.25 8.91
CA ASP A 49 10.06 -2.35 9.71
C ASP A 49 10.08 -3.67 8.91
N SER A 50 9.23 -3.78 7.89
CA SER A 50 9.16 -4.91 6.95
C SER A 50 9.95 -4.68 5.65
N GLY A 51 10.81 -3.66 5.59
CA GLY A 51 11.56 -3.28 4.40
C GLY A 51 10.84 -2.23 3.53
N LEU A 52 11.17 -2.22 2.23
CA LEU A 52 10.60 -1.22 1.31
C LEU A 52 9.15 -1.51 0.94
N GLY A 53 8.72 -2.77 0.87
CA GLY A 53 7.34 -3.12 0.53
C GLY A 53 7.09 -4.61 0.65
N GLU A 54 5.86 -5.05 0.39
CA GLU A 54 5.51 -6.48 0.38
C GLU A 54 6.19 -7.25 -0.76
N ARG A 55 6.61 -6.55 -1.83
CA ARG A 55 7.36 -7.14 -2.94
C ARG A 55 8.51 -6.24 -3.37
N GLU A 56 9.73 -6.70 -3.18
CA GLU A 56 10.92 -6.05 -3.76
C GLU A 56 11.06 -6.38 -5.24
N ILE A 57 11.31 -5.35 -6.04
CA ILE A 57 11.56 -5.46 -7.48
C ILE A 57 13.08 -5.60 -7.72
N GLY A 58 13.88 -4.99 -6.85
CA GLY A 58 15.34 -5.02 -6.89
C GLY A 58 15.93 -3.64 -7.18
N GLU A 59 17.23 -3.63 -7.48
CA GLU A 59 17.97 -2.44 -7.87
C GLU A 59 17.76 -2.13 -9.35
N ILE A 60 17.41 -0.87 -9.64
CA ILE A 60 17.21 -0.35 -10.98
C ILE A 60 18.26 0.72 -11.25
N GLN A 61 19.07 0.50 -12.28
CA GLN A 61 20.04 1.49 -12.77
C GLN A 61 19.33 2.56 -13.60
N VAL A 62 19.61 3.83 -13.31
CA VAL A 62 19.04 5.02 -13.96
C VAL A 62 20.19 5.95 -14.33
N GLY A 63 20.83 5.68 -15.47
CA GLY A 63 22.05 6.39 -15.87
C GLY A 63 23.20 6.10 -14.90
N PRO A 64 23.86 7.13 -14.31
CA PRO A 64 24.93 6.95 -13.33
C PRO A 64 24.41 6.63 -11.91
N TRP A 65 23.10 6.73 -11.67
CA TRP A 65 22.50 6.50 -10.37
C TRP A 65 21.72 5.18 -10.34
N SER A 66 21.42 4.70 -9.14
CA SER A 66 20.52 3.57 -8.94
C SER A 66 19.60 3.77 -7.75
N LEU A 67 18.50 3.02 -7.75
CA LEU A 67 17.60 2.91 -6.60
C LEU A 67 17.11 1.47 -6.45
N ARG A 68 16.81 1.07 -5.22
CA ARG A 68 16.03 -0.15 -4.95
C ARG A 68 14.56 0.21 -4.96
N LEU A 69 13.76 -0.50 -5.74
CA LEU A 69 12.33 -0.28 -5.88
C LEU A 69 11.54 -1.43 -5.27
N ALA A 70 10.41 -1.13 -4.64
CA ALA A 70 9.47 -2.12 -4.14
C ALA A 70 8.03 -1.67 -4.38
N GLU A 71 7.18 -2.64 -4.66
CA GLU A 71 5.73 -2.49 -4.61
C GLU A 71 5.31 -2.47 -3.14
N LEU A 72 4.60 -1.41 -2.71
CA LEU A 72 4.23 -1.25 -1.29
C LEU A 72 3.36 -2.42 -0.83
N ARG A 73 2.34 -2.76 -1.62
CA ARG A 73 1.41 -3.87 -1.35
C ARG A 73 1.24 -4.75 -2.56
N ASN A 74 1.36 -6.06 -2.41
CA ASN A 74 1.20 -7.05 -3.48
C ASN A 74 -0.29 -7.38 -3.70
N GLU A 75 -1.05 -6.38 -4.15
CA GLU A 75 -2.50 -6.45 -4.38
C GLU A 75 -2.93 -5.53 -5.54
N ALA A 76 -4.21 -5.53 -5.91
CA ALA A 76 -4.72 -4.63 -6.95
C ALA A 76 -4.56 -3.14 -6.56
N PRO A 77 -4.49 -2.21 -7.54
CA PRO A 77 -4.59 -0.78 -7.27
C PRO A 77 -5.84 -0.45 -6.43
N ARG A 78 -5.69 0.46 -5.47
CA ARG A 78 -6.79 0.88 -4.60
C ARG A 78 -7.48 2.11 -5.19
N ARG A 79 -8.82 2.17 -5.09
CA ARG A 79 -9.58 3.35 -5.50
C ARG A 79 -9.42 4.45 -4.45
N ASP A 80 -8.87 5.58 -4.86
CA ASP A 80 -8.59 6.74 -4.03
C ASP A 80 -9.57 7.90 -4.37
N GLY A 81 -10.86 7.62 -4.17
CA GLY A 81 -11.92 8.58 -4.43
C GLY A 81 -11.91 9.13 -5.87
N PRO A 82 -12.01 10.47 -6.06
CA PRO A 82 -11.97 11.10 -7.37
C PRO A 82 -10.62 10.99 -8.10
N ALA A 83 -9.52 10.67 -7.40
CA ALA A 83 -8.21 10.51 -8.02
C ALA A 83 -8.09 9.22 -8.86
N GLY A 84 -9.06 8.31 -8.75
CA GLY A 84 -9.10 7.06 -9.49
C GLY A 84 -8.33 5.94 -8.78
N TYR A 85 -7.79 5.00 -9.56
CA TYR A 85 -7.01 3.89 -9.01
C TYR A 85 -5.55 4.27 -8.84
N MET A 86 -5.01 3.96 -7.67
CA MET A 86 -3.65 4.33 -7.27
C MET A 86 -2.87 3.09 -6.85
N LYS A 87 -1.58 3.07 -7.17
CA LYS A 87 -0.64 2.02 -6.80
C LYS A 87 0.56 2.58 -6.06
N GLY A 88 0.80 2.07 -4.84
CA GLY A 88 1.91 2.50 -4.00
C GLY A 88 3.22 1.79 -4.35
N PHE A 89 4.29 2.56 -4.45
CA PHE A 89 5.67 2.09 -4.56
C PHE A 89 6.54 2.80 -3.54
N ASN A 90 7.55 2.11 -3.05
CA ASN A 90 8.62 2.70 -2.25
C ASN A 90 9.96 2.51 -2.94
N ALA A 91 10.87 3.44 -2.70
CA ALA A 91 12.23 3.40 -3.23
C ALA A 91 13.27 3.80 -2.18
N ALA A 92 14.48 3.28 -2.32
CA ALA A 92 15.68 3.75 -1.62
C ALA A 92 16.74 4.10 -2.65
N LEU A 93 17.32 5.29 -2.57
CA LEU A 93 18.47 5.66 -3.40
C LEU A 93 19.71 4.87 -3.00
N CYS A 94 20.62 4.67 -3.94
CA CYS A 94 21.97 4.22 -3.62
C CYS A 94 22.68 5.26 -2.71
N ASP A 95 23.63 4.83 -1.88
CA ASP A 95 24.29 5.74 -0.93
C ASP A 95 25.00 6.91 -1.63
N ALA A 96 25.67 6.65 -2.76
CA ALA A 96 26.35 7.67 -3.57
C ALA A 96 25.37 8.58 -4.34
N CYS A 97 24.10 8.22 -4.41
CA CYS A 97 23.06 8.93 -5.15
C CYS A 97 22.37 10.00 -4.29
N ILE A 98 22.47 9.90 -2.96
CA ILE A 98 21.71 10.72 -2.01
C ILE A 98 22.00 12.22 -2.16
N GLU A 99 23.28 12.58 -2.26
CA GLU A 99 23.71 13.97 -2.42
C GLU A 99 23.44 14.55 -3.81
N PRO A 100 23.81 13.89 -4.94
CA PRO A 100 23.64 14.48 -6.26
C PRO A 100 22.19 14.48 -6.78
N VAL A 101 21.33 13.58 -6.31
CA VAL A 101 19.95 13.46 -6.80
C VAL A 101 19.06 14.47 -6.10
N LYS A 102 18.43 15.33 -6.89
CA LYS A 102 17.46 16.33 -6.44
C LYS A 102 16.06 15.76 -6.28
N ALA A 103 15.62 14.96 -7.27
CA ALA A 103 14.27 14.41 -7.29
C ALA A 103 14.21 13.10 -8.07
N THR A 104 13.32 12.21 -7.64
CA THR A 104 12.99 10.97 -8.37
C THR A 104 11.50 10.93 -8.64
N TYR A 105 11.14 10.62 -9.87
CA TYR A 105 9.77 10.56 -10.36
C TYR A 105 9.42 9.17 -10.85
N LEU A 106 8.14 8.82 -10.74
CA LEU A 106 7.59 7.54 -11.14
C LEU A 106 6.34 7.72 -11.99
N ARG A 107 6.23 6.98 -13.09
CA ARG A 107 5.10 7.05 -14.01
C ARG A 107 4.82 5.73 -14.71
N ILE A 108 3.56 5.40 -14.92
CA ILE A 108 3.16 4.36 -15.89
C ILE A 108 3.14 4.98 -17.30
N GLY A 109 3.97 4.42 -18.19
CA GLY A 109 4.18 4.87 -19.55
C GLY A 109 5.23 5.98 -19.69
N LYS A 110 5.85 6.03 -20.87
CA LYS A 110 6.99 6.93 -21.14
C LYS A 110 6.63 8.41 -20.95
N PRO A 111 7.39 9.17 -20.13
CA PRO A 111 7.18 10.60 -19.99
C PRO A 111 7.66 11.36 -21.22
N ARG A 112 6.90 12.38 -21.64
CA ARG A 112 7.22 13.26 -22.79
C ARG A 112 8.13 14.44 -22.43
N SER A 113 8.26 14.74 -21.15
CA SER A 113 9.08 15.82 -20.59
C SER A 113 9.17 15.67 -19.07
N LEU A 114 10.06 16.43 -18.42
CA LEU A 114 10.19 16.45 -16.97
C LEU A 114 8.90 16.87 -16.26
N ARG A 115 8.18 17.86 -16.80
CA ARG A 115 6.85 18.26 -16.28
C ARG A 115 5.82 17.12 -16.32
N ALA A 116 6.05 16.12 -17.17
CA ALA A 116 5.22 14.94 -17.32
C ALA A 116 5.90 13.67 -16.76
N ALA A 117 6.96 13.80 -15.95
CA ALA A 117 7.73 12.68 -15.39
C ALA A 117 6.93 11.80 -14.41
N GLY A 118 5.75 12.26 -13.99
CA GLY A 118 4.82 11.50 -13.16
C GLY A 118 4.74 12.05 -11.74
N VAL A 119 4.52 11.15 -10.79
CA VAL A 119 4.49 11.49 -9.37
C VAL A 119 5.90 11.52 -8.83
N ILE A 120 6.20 12.49 -7.96
CA ILE A 120 7.49 12.57 -7.28
C ILE A 120 7.48 11.64 -6.05
N PHE A 121 8.61 11.01 -5.78
CA PHE A 121 8.84 10.30 -4.53
C PHE A 121 9.01 11.31 -3.37
N PHE A 122 8.40 11.00 -2.23
CA PHE A 122 8.49 11.81 -1.02
C PHE A 122 9.04 11.01 0.15
N GLY A 123 9.80 11.65 1.03
CA GLY A 123 10.37 11.03 2.24
C GLY A 123 11.88 11.15 2.29
N THR A 124 12.51 10.34 3.15
CA THR A 124 13.96 10.27 3.26
C THR A 124 14.56 9.49 2.09
N PRO A 125 15.80 9.76 1.65
CA PRO A 125 16.43 9.07 0.52
C PRO A 125 16.56 7.54 0.71
N TYR A 126 16.54 7.07 1.96
CA TYR A 126 16.59 5.65 2.31
C TYR A 126 15.24 4.93 2.19
N ARG A 127 14.14 5.68 2.13
CA ARG A 127 12.77 5.16 2.01
C ARG A 127 11.83 6.29 1.63
N MET A 128 11.63 6.43 0.33
CA MET A 128 10.68 7.36 -0.26
C MET A 128 9.44 6.61 -0.74
N GLY A 129 8.27 7.22 -0.68
CA GLY A 129 7.02 6.67 -1.17
C GLY A 129 6.43 7.48 -2.33
N ALA A 130 5.79 6.79 -3.26
CA ALA A 130 5.03 7.38 -4.35
C ALA A 130 3.72 6.61 -4.57
N SER A 131 2.63 7.34 -4.78
CA SER A 131 1.33 6.78 -5.17
C SER A 131 1.07 7.09 -6.63
N VAL A 132 1.18 6.09 -7.50
CA VAL A 132 1.14 6.24 -8.96
C VAL A 132 -0.30 6.00 -9.45
N PRO A 133 -0.88 6.94 -10.23
CA PRO A 133 -2.16 6.70 -10.89
C PRO A 133 -2.07 5.54 -11.88
N VAL A 134 -3.06 4.65 -11.85
CA VAL A 134 -3.22 3.53 -12.78
C VAL A 134 -4.47 3.76 -13.63
N PRO A 135 -4.33 4.35 -14.83
CA PRO A 135 -5.45 4.47 -15.76
C PRO A 135 -6.03 3.09 -16.10
N GLU A 136 -7.35 2.95 -16.13
CA GLU A 136 -8.00 1.66 -16.45
C GLU A 136 -7.66 1.17 -17.86
N LYS A 137 -7.39 2.09 -18.79
CA LYS A 137 -6.93 1.81 -20.17
C LYS A 137 -5.43 1.50 -20.29
N THR A 138 -4.74 1.28 -19.18
CA THR A 138 -3.32 0.90 -19.21
C THR A 138 -3.20 -0.48 -19.86
N LYS A 139 -2.35 -0.57 -20.88
CA LYS A 139 -2.10 -1.82 -21.60
C LYS A 139 -1.26 -2.78 -20.75
N ALA A 140 -1.39 -4.08 -20.99
CA ALA A 140 -0.63 -5.10 -20.26
C ALA A 140 0.89 -5.04 -20.50
N ASP A 141 1.32 -4.50 -21.64
CA ASP A 141 2.71 -4.25 -22.02
C ASP A 141 3.25 -2.89 -21.54
N ALA A 142 2.48 -2.16 -20.71
CA ALA A 142 2.92 -0.89 -20.18
C ALA A 142 4.19 -1.05 -19.32
N GLU A 143 4.98 0.01 -19.29
CA GLU A 143 6.19 0.08 -18.49
C GLU A 143 6.02 1.07 -17.33
N LEU A 144 6.73 0.80 -16.24
CA LEU A 144 6.94 1.73 -15.15
C LEU A 144 8.26 2.48 -15.43
N TRP A 145 8.15 3.79 -15.63
CA TRP A 145 9.24 4.70 -15.92
C TRP A 145 9.70 5.41 -14.66
N ILE A 146 11.01 5.39 -14.43
CA ILE A 146 11.70 6.12 -13.38
C ILE A 146 12.47 7.26 -14.04
N THR A 147 12.31 8.48 -13.53
CA THR A 147 13.12 9.63 -13.94
C THR A 147 13.83 10.20 -12.73
N MET A 148 15.14 10.39 -12.82
CA MET A 148 15.95 11.01 -11.78
C MET A 148 16.52 12.33 -12.30
N GLU A 149 16.38 13.39 -11.51
CA GLU A 149 16.91 14.73 -11.78
C GLU A 149 18.04 15.02 -10.77
N GLY A 150 19.18 15.47 -11.26
CA GLY A 150 20.32 15.90 -10.45
C GLY A 150 20.26 17.37 -10.09
N TRP A 151 20.98 17.77 -9.04
CA TRP A 151 21.15 19.19 -8.69
C TRP A 151 21.93 19.98 -9.74
N ASP A 152 22.75 19.28 -10.55
CA ASP A 152 23.48 19.82 -11.69
C ASP A 152 22.59 20.01 -12.95
N GLY A 153 21.31 19.64 -12.88
CA GLY A 153 20.37 19.68 -14.00
C GLY A 153 20.45 18.48 -14.93
N SER A 154 21.31 17.48 -14.65
CA SER A 154 21.33 16.23 -15.40
C SER A 154 20.03 15.43 -15.16
N MET A 155 19.62 14.67 -16.18
CA MET A 155 18.39 13.88 -16.13
C MET A 155 18.61 12.51 -16.75
N HIS A 156 18.22 11.48 -16.01
CA HIS A 156 18.36 10.08 -16.40
C HIS A 156 17.05 9.34 -16.24
N GLN A 157 16.80 8.39 -17.14
CA GLN A 157 15.57 7.61 -17.17
C GLN A 157 15.86 6.13 -17.31
N ALA A 158 15.02 5.32 -16.69
CA ALA A 158 14.96 3.88 -16.89
C ALA A 158 13.50 3.43 -16.94
N SER A 159 13.26 2.29 -17.57
CA SER A 159 11.96 1.64 -17.57
C SER A 159 12.10 0.19 -17.13
N ILE A 160 11.04 -0.33 -16.52
CA ILE A 160 10.84 -1.76 -16.29
C ILE A 160 9.42 -2.14 -16.70
N PRO A 161 9.17 -3.38 -17.16
CA PRO A 161 7.82 -3.84 -17.44
C PRO A 161 6.92 -3.70 -16.21
N LEU A 162 5.69 -3.20 -16.39
CA LEU A 162 4.72 -3.10 -15.29
C LEU A 162 4.36 -4.49 -14.75
N SER A 163 4.43 -5.53 -15.59
CA SER A 163 4.30 -6.93 -15.19
C SER A 163 5.37 -7.40 -14.22
N GLN A 164 6.59 -6.85 -14.31
CA GLN A 164 7.66 -7.13 -13.35
C GLN A 164 7.46 -6.32 -12.07
N ALA A 165 7.13 -5.03 -12.22
CA ALA A 165 6.98 -4.09 -11.11
C ALA A 165 5.76 -4.39 -10.23
N SER A 166 4.66 -4.84 -10.82
CA SER A 166 3.38 -5.04 -10.13
C SER A 166 2.50 -6.07 -10.89
N PRO A 167 2.77 -7.37 -10.73
CA PRO A 167 1.96 -8.43 -11.34
C PRO A 167 0.48 -8.34 -10.96
N ALA A 168 0.17 -7.95 -9.72
CA ALA A 168 -1.19 -7.79 -9.23
C ALA A 168 -1.95 -6.66 -9.96
N THR A 169 -1.25 -5.60 -10.38
CA THR A 169 -1.87 -4.55 -11.21
C THR A 169 -2.17 -5.04 -12.62
N ILE A 170 -1.29 -5.84 -13.23
CA ILE A 170 -1.59 -6.45 -14.54
C ILE A 170 -2.79 -7.40 -14.44
N ALA A 171 -2.83 -8.25 -13.41
CA ALA A 171 -3.97 -9.15 -13.19
C ALA A 171 -5.28 -8.38 -13.04
N TRP A 172 -5.26 -7.27 -12.29
CA TRP A 172 -6.42 -6.38 -12.15
C TRP A 172 -6.81 -5.71 -13.48
N LEU A 173 -5.85 -5.17 -14.25
CA LEU A 173 -6.12 -4.54 -15.55
C LEU A 173 -6.76 -5.54 -16.53
N ASN A 174 -6.27 -6.78 -16.57
CA ASN A 174 -6.83 -7.84 -17.40
C ASN A 174 -8.28 -8.20 -17.01
N GLN A 175 -8.63 -8.09 -15.72
CA GLN A 175 -10.01 -8.27 -15.25
C GLN A 175 -10.91 -7.06 -15.57
N GLN A 176 -10.39 -5.82 -15.51
CA GLN A 176 -11.16 -4.64 -15.88
C GLN A 176 -11.42 -4.54 -17.38
N GLY A 177 -10.43 -4.92 -18.21
CA GLY A 177 -10.54 -4.94 -19.67
C GLY A 177 -11.51 -5.97 -20.25
N GLY A 178 -12.16 -6.78 -19.39
CA GLY A 178 -13.26 -7.67 -19.74
C GLY A 178 -14.66 -7.10 -19.48
N LYS A 179 -14.78 -5.84 -19.03
CA LYS A 179 -16.07 -5.16 -18.91
C LYS A 179 -16.44 -4.51 -20.24
N PRO A 180 -17.55 -4.91 -20.89
CA PRO A 180 -18.03 -4.30 -22.12
C PRO A 180 -18.42 -2.84 -21.94
#